data_AF-A0A259S2C3-F1
#
_entry.id   AF-A0A259S2C3-F1
#
_cell.length_a   1.000
_cell.length_b   1.000
_cell.length_c   1.000
_cell.angle_alpha   90.00
_cell.angle_beta   90.00
_cell.angle_gamma   90.00
#
_symmetry.space_group_name_H-M   'P 1'
#
loop_
_entity.id
_entity.type
_entity.pdbx_description
1 polymer ?
#
loop_
_entity_poly.entity_id
_entity_poly.type
_entity_poly.pdbx_seq_one_letter_code
_entity_poly.pdbx_strand_id
1 'polypeptide(L)' 'MEGSVPQSSAPSAPAPTYRELVDELRARRAEAALGGPEKSRIRHTERGKLLARDRVDHLLDTGSPFLEVAPLAG' A
#
# COMPACT_ATOMS: atom_id res chain seq x y z
N MET A 1 4.34 40.35 -20.95
CA MET A 1 3.03 39.78 -20.56
C MET A 1 3.31 38.74 -19.49
N GLU A 2 3.40 39.18 -18.24
CA GLU A 2 3.66 38.31 -17.09
C GLU A 2 2.36 37.58 -16.73
N GLY A 3 2.35 36.25 -16.90
CA GLY A 3 1.26 35.41 -16.48
C GLY A 3 1.22 35.36 -14.95
N SER A 4 0.22 36.03 -14.37
CA SER A 4 -0.12 35.92 -12.96
C SER A 4 -0.46 34.46 -12.63
N VAL A 5 0.37 33.82 -11.81
CA VAL A 5 0.04 32.52 -11.21
C VAL A 5 -1.06 32.77 -10.18
N PRO A 6 -2.23 32.11 -10.26
CA PRO A 6 -3.27 32.29 -9.25
C PRO A 6 -2.76 31.77 -7.90
N GLN A 7 -2.73 32.63 -6.88
CA GLN A 7 -2.56 32.18 -5.51
C GLN A 7 -3.79 31.36 -5.11
N SER A 8 -3.61 30.04 -5.05
CA SER A 8 -4.58 29.12 -4.46
C SER A 8 -4.77 29.49 -2.99
N SER A 9 -6.02 29.73 -2.58
CA SER A 9 -6.37 29.97 -1.19
C SER A 9 -5.94 28.79 -0.33
N ALA A 10 -5.09 29.05 0.67
CA ALA A 10 -4.54 28.02 1.54
C ALA A 10 -5.67 27.30 2.32
N PRO A 11 -5.57 25.97 2.51
CA PRO A 11 -6.50 25.24 3.37
C PRO A 11 -6.39 25.74 4.82
N SER A 12 -7.52 25.83 5.53
CA SER A 12 -7.57 26.34 6.92
C SER A 12 -7.06 25.36 7.97
N ALA A 13 -6.54 24.20 7.56
CA ALA A 13 -5.91 23.20 8.41
C ALA A 13 -4.41 23.13 8.09
N PRO A 14 -3.54 22.87 9.09
CA PRO A 14 -2.13 22.64 8.82
C PRO A 14 -1.97 21.48 7.84
N ALA A 15 -1.14 21.68 6.81
CA ALA A 15 -0.81 20.62 5.87
C ALA A 15 -0.12 19.46 6.61
N PRO A 16 -0.36 18.20 6.20
CA PRO A 16 0.32 17.06 6.78
C PRO A 16 1.83 17.17 6.56
N THR A 17 2.58 16.79 7.57
CA THR A 17 4.03 16.63 7.49
C THR A 17 4.39 15.43 6.61
N TYR A 18 5.61 15.41 6.09
CA TYR A 18 6.11 14.26 5.35
C TYR A 18 6.06 12.95 6.14
N ARG A 19 6.24 13.01 7.47
CA ARG A 19 6.16 11.81 8.32
C ARG A 19 4.74 11.25 8.34
N GLU A 20 3.75 12.10 8.53
CA GLU A 20 2.33 11.71 8.50
C GLU A 20 1.94 11.09 7.16
N LEU A 21 2.40 11.66 6.05
CA LEU A 21 2.16 11.11 4.71
C LEU A 21 2.83 9.75 4.51
N VAL A 22 4.04 9.54 5.02
CA VAL A 22 4.74 8.25 4.96
C VAL A 22 4.01 7.20 5.78
N ASP A 23 3.50 7.55 6.95
CA ASP A 23 2.78 6.61 7.80
C ASP A 23 1.41 6.26 7.22
N GLU A 24 0.71 7.22 6.62
CA GLU A 24 -0.50 6.95 5.85
C GLU A 24 -0.24 6.00 4.68
N LEU A 25 0.84 6.23 3.92
CA LEU A 25 1.24 5.35 2.82
C LEU A 25 1.54 3.93 3.32
N ARG A 26 2.24 3.78 4.46
CA ARG A 26 2.52 2.48 5.07
C ARG A 26 1.24 1.77 5.49
N ALA A 27 0.30 2.47 6.10
CA ALA A 27 -0.99 1.92 6.52
C ALA A 27 -1.79 1.40 5.31
N ARG A 28 -1.90 2.21 4.24
CA ARG A 28 -2.59 1.82 3.00
C ARG A 28 -1.92 0.63 2.31
N ARG A 29 -0.59 0.59 2.28
CA ARG A 29 0.16 -0.56 1.75
C ARG A 29 -0.07 -1.81 2.58
N ALA A 30 -0.11 -1.70 3.92
CA ALA A 30 -0.40 -2.83 4.80
C ALA A 30 -1.83 -3.36 4.59
N GLU A 31 -2.80 -2.48 4.37
CA GLU A 31 -4.17 -2.87 4.03
C GLU A 31 -4.25 -3.56 2.66
N ALA A 32 -3.67 -2.97 1.61
CA ALA A 32 -3.56 -3.61 0.31
C ALA A 32 -2.76 -4.93 0.37
N ALA A 33 -1.85 -5.05 1.35
CA ALA A 33 -1.08 -6.26 1.58
C ALA A 33 -1.97 -7.45 1.99
N LEU A 34 -3.14 -7.19 2.58
CA LEU A 34 -4.11 -8.21 2.97
C LEU A 34 -4.74 -8.89 1.76
N GLY A 35 -4.87 -8.20 0.63
CA GLY A 35 -5.53 -8.68 -0.57
C GLY A 35 -7.07 -8.59 -0.48
N GLY A 36 -7.76 -9.64 -0.92
CA GLY A 36 -9.22 -9.64 -0.95
C GLY A 36 -9.88 -9.65 0.45
N PRO A 37 -11.23 -9.56 0.50
CA PRO A 37 -11.97 -9.57 1.76
C PRO A 37 -11.65 -10.80 2.62
N GLU A 38 -11.68 -10.62 3.95
CA GLU A 38 -11.27 -11.64 4.93
C GLU A 38 -11.88 -13.02 4.69
N LYS A 39 -13.20 -13.07 4.45
CA LYS A 39 -13.94 -14.31 4.17
C LYS A 39 -13.38 -15.09 2.97
N SER A 40 -12.88 -14.38 1.95
CA SER A 40 -12.26 -15.03 0.78
C SER A 40 -10.86 -15.55 1.10
N ARG A 41 -10.10 -14.88 1.98
CA ARG A 41 -8.77 -15.34 2.44
C ARG A 41 -8.91 -16.61 3.26
N ILE A 42 -9.82 -16.61 4.25
CA ILE A 42 -10.12 -17.79 5.08
C ILE A 42 -10.52 -18.99 4.21
N ARG A 43 -11.50 -18.81 3.30
CA ARG A 43 -11.93 -19.89 2.39
C ARG A 43 -10.79 -20.40 1.50
N HIS A 44 -9.83 -19.54 1.13
CA HIS A 44 -8.68 -19.93 0.34
C HIS A 44 -7.72 -20.79 1.16
N THR A 45 -7.41 -20.39 2.39
CA THR A 45 -6.52 -21.13 3.30
C THR A 45 -7.14 -22.42 3.82
N GLU A 46 -8.45 -22.47 4.08
CA GLU A 46 -9.18 -23.70 4.47
C GLU A 46 -9.08 -24.82 3.43
N ARG A 47 -8.80 -24.48 2.16
CA ARG A 47 -8.56 -25.44 1.08
C ARG A 47 -7.10 -25.94 1.03
N GLY A 48 -6.31 -25.63 2.05
CA GLY A 48 -4.87 -25.97 2.11
C GLY A 48 -4.01 -25.18 1.13
N LYS A 49 -4.48 -24.02 0.66
CA LYS A 49 -3.73 -23.17 -0.30
C LYS A 49 -3.08 -22.00 0.43
N LEU A 50 -1.84 -21.70 0.03
CA LEU A 50 -1.12 -20.49 0.43
C LEU A 50 -1.72 -19.24 -0.23
N LEU A 51 -1.69 -18.10 0.45
CA LEU A 51 -2.04 -16.81 -0.16
C LEU A 51 -1.00 -16.43 -1.22
N ALA A 52 -1.28 -15.37 -2.00
CA ALA A 52 -0.36 -14.93 -3.05
C ALA A 52 1.00 -14.50 -2.50
N ARG A 53 1.03 -13.69 -1.44
CA ARG A 53 2.28 -13.22 -0.82
C ARG A 53 3.02 -14.36 -0.10
N ASP A 54 2.31 -15.23 0.61
CA ASP A 54 2.92 -16.44 1.20
C ASP A 54 3.63 -17.30 0.14
N ARG A 55 3.04 -17.45 -1.06
CA ARG A 55 3.70 -18.18 -2.15
C ARG A 55 4.99 -17.51 -2.63
N VAL A 56 5.04 -16.18 -2.66
CA VAL A 56 6.26 -15.43 -3.01
C VAL A 56 7.31 -15.63 -1.92
N ASP A 57 6.93 -15.49 -0.65
CA ASP A 57 7.84 -15.67 0.48
C ASP A 57 8.43 -17.09 0.53
N HIS A 58 7.63 -18.11 0.22
CA HIS A 58 8.10 -19.50 0.09
C HIS A 58 8.99 -19.76 -1.13
N LEU A 59 8.91 -18.93 -2.16
CA LEU A 59 9.69 -19.07 -3.40
C LEU A 59 11.07 -18.40 -3.28
N LEU A 60 11.17 -17.31 -2.51
CA LEU A 60 12.40 -16.55 -2.35
C LEU A 60 13.39 -17.26 -1.41
N ASP A 61 14.68 -17.11 -1.70
CA ASP A 61 15.72 -17.55 -0.77
C ASP A 61 15.63 -16.74 0.54
N THR A 62 15.86 -17.42 1.66
CA THR A 62 15.79 -16.80 2.98
C THR A 62 16.71 -15.59 3.08
N GLY A 63 16.14 -14.44 3.46
CA GLY A 63 16.88 -13.17 3.61
C GLY A 63 17.06 -12.40 2.31
N SER A 64 16.57 -12.89 1.17
CA SER A 64 16.57 -12.13 -0.07
C SER A 64 15.66 -10.90 0.03
N PRO A 65 16.07 -9.74 -0.51
CA PRO A 65 15.20 -8.58 -0.57
C PRO A 65 14.05 -8.82 -1.57
N PHE A 66 12.87 -8.28 -1.25
CA PHE A 66 11.72 -8.25 -2.14
C PHE A 66 11.33 -6.81 -2.44
N LEU A 67 11.27 -6.44 -3.72
CA LEU A 67 10.81 -5.13 -4.19
C LEU A 67 9.46 -5.29 -4.87
N GLU A 68 8.40 -4.84 -4.20
CA GLU A 68 7.03 -4.90 -4.72
C GLU A 68 6.76 -3.76 -5.72
N VAL A 69 6.20 -4.10 -6.87
CA VAL A 69 5.84 -3.14 -7.93
C VAL A 69 4.35 -2.84 -7.85
N ALA A 70 4.01 -1.55 -7.83
CA ALA A 70 2.63 -1.04 -7.83
C ALA A 70 1.70 -1.68 -6.76
N PRO A 71 2.04 -1.65 -5.45
CA PRO A 71 1.28 -2.31 -4.38
C PRO A 71 -0.14 -1.75 -4.17
N LEU A 72 -0.46 -0.60 -4.77
CA LEU A 72 -1.75 0.07 -4.66
C LEU A 72 -2.54 0.03 -5.98
N ALA A 73 -2.15 -0.83 -6.93
CA ALA A 73 -2.90 -1.02 -8.17
C ALA A 73 -4.24 -1.73 -7.90
N GLY A 74 -5.32 -1.21 -8.49
CA GLY A 74 -6.69 -1.70 -8.32
C GLY A 74 -7.71 -0.74 -8.88
#